data_AF-A0A931ZMQ1-F1
#
_entry.id   AF-A0A931ZMQ1-F1
#
_cell.length_a   1.000
_cell.length_b   1.000
_cell.length_c   1.000
_cell.angle_alpha   90.00
_cell.angle_beta   90.00
_cell.angle_gamma   90.00
#
_symmetry.space_group_name_H-M   'P 1'
#
loop_
_entity.id
_entity.type
_entity.pdbx_description
1 polymer ?
#
loop_
_entity_poly.entity_id
_entity_poly.type
_entity_poly.pdbx_seq_one_letter_code
_entity_poly.pdbx_strand_id
1 'polypeptide(L)'
;MASFLNKLKLKWNEGKFVCIGLDCAVGKLPQDLNQFNFNKQIIDQTAKLVCAYKINSAFYEAEGLAGWQALEQTISYLRQTYPDIATILDAKRGDTDNTNQAYTKSIFDNLGFDAVTVNPYLGQEALEPFLKYQDKGIIILVKTSNPGAGEFQDLEVNGKPLYQIVVGSQNGDLLKTLINGLDSNKQGLIISSSRAIIFAQDPRQACEDLHLQIQKVLQNV
;
A
#
# COMPACT_ATOMS: atom_id res chain seq x y z
N MET A 1 -14.80 6.63 11.33
CA MET A 1 -14.07 6.85 10.06
C MET A 1 -14.60 5.86 9.03
N ALA A 2 -14.57 6.18 7.74
CA ALA A 2 -14.88 5.18 6.70
C ALA A 2 -13.83 4.06 6.71
N SER A 3 -14.24 2.81 6.51
CA SER A 3 -13.32 1.67 6.40
C SER A 3 -12.40 1.81 5.18
N PHE A 4 -11.24 1.16 5.22
CA PHE A 4 -10.28 1.13 4.11
C PHE A 4 -10.93 0.79 2.77
N LEU A 5 -11.73 -0.29 2.75
CA LEU A 5 -12.40 -0.74 1.53
C LEU A 5 -13.43 0.29 1.03
N ASN A 6 -14.14 0.99 1.93
CA ASN A 6 -15.09 2.01 1.53
C ASN A 6 -14.39 3.23 0.91
N LYS A 7 -13.23 3.65 1.44
CA LYS A 7 -12.41 4.70 0.82
C LYS A 7 -11.95 4.30 -0.59
N LEU A 8 -11.49 3.07 -0.77
CA LEU A 8 -11.11 2.57 -2.09
C LEU A 8 -12.28 2.51 -3.06
N LYS A 9 -13.42 1.96 -2.65
CA LYS A 9 -14.64 1.90 -3.48
C LYS A 9 -15.10 3.27 -3.94
N LEU A 10 -15.05 4.27 -3.05
CA LEU A 10 -15.35 5.66 -3.42
C LEU A 10 -14.44 6.13 -4.57
N LYS A 11 -13.13 5.89 -4.47
CA LYS A 11 -12.17 6.32 -5.50
C LYS A 11 -12.24 5.48 -6.77
N TRP A 12 -12.50 4.18 -6.68
CA TRP A 12 -12.75 3.33 -7.84
C TRP A 12 -14.02 3.73 -8.61
N ASN A 13 -15.09 4.15 -7.92
CA ASN A 13 -16.28 4.71 -8.55
C ASN A 13 -15.99 6.01 -9.33
N GLU A 14 -14.97 6.77 -8.91
CA GLU A 14 -14.45 7.94 -9.62
C GLU A 14 -13.45 7.57 -10.73
N GLY A 15 -13.23 6.28 -11.00
CA GLY A 15 -12.24 5.80 -11.97
C GLY A 15 -10.78 5.91 -11.51
N LYS A 16 -10.52 6.09 -10.22
CA LYS A 16 -9.16 6.26 -9.69
C LYS A 16 -8.64 4.95 -9.16
N PHE A 17 -7.49 4.50 -9.70
CA PHE A 17 -6.85 3.22 -9.33
C PHE A 17 -5.38 3.37 -8.93
N VAL A 18 -4.81 4.56 -9.18
CA VAL A 18 -3.40 4.83 -8.91
C VAL A 18 -3.16 4.95 -7.40
N CYS A 19 -2.15 4.22 -6.90
CA CYS A 19 -1.63 4.38 -5.56
C CYS A 19 -0.19 4.90 -5.62
N ILE A 20 0.06 6.09 -5.10
CA ILE A 20 1.40 6.67 -5.10
C ILE A 20 2.19 6.20 -3.89
N GLY A 21 3.38 5.65 -4.12
CA GLY A 21 4.37 5.34 -3.11
C GLY A 21 5.21 6.57 -2.76
N LEU A 22 5.15 7.04 -1.51
CA LEU A 22 5.98 8.14 -0.98
C LEU A 22 7.27 7.56 -0.38
N ASP A 23 8.07 6.90 -1.23
CA ASP A 23 9.29 6.20 -0.84
C ASP A 23 10.51 7.13 -0.91
N CYS A 24 10.51 8.13 -0.02
CA CYS A 24 11.37 9.31 -0.10
C CYS A 24 12.74 9.09 0.55
N ALA A 25 13.68 8.52 -0.20
CA ALA A 25 15.07 8.45 0.23
C ALA A 25 15.67 9.87 0.33
N VAL A 26 16.17 10.27 1.50
CA VAL A 26 16.68 11.63 1.76
C VAL A 26 17.76 12.05 0.77
N GLY A 27 18.68 11.14 0.40
CA GLY A 27 19.73 11.42 -0.58
C GLY A 27 19.25 11.70 -2.02
N LYS A 28 17.95 11.58 -2.30
CA LYS A 28 17.35 11.89 -3.60
C LYS A 28 16.39 13.08 -3.56
N LEU A 29 16.21 13.69 -2.40
CA LEU A 29 15.34 14.86 -2.25
C LEU A 29 16.02 16.11 -2.83
N PRO A 30 15.25 17.10 -3.32
CA PRO A 30 15.76 18.43 -3.57
C PRO A 30 16.42 19.02 -2.31
N GLN A 31 17.53 19.75 -2.47
CA GLN A 31 18.40 20.18 -1.35
C GLN A 31 17.66 20.95 -0.24
N ASP A 32 16.59 21.68 -0.58
CA ASP A 32 15.86 22.53 0.35
C ASP A 32 14.62 21.86 0.98
N LEU A 33 14.39 20.56 0.70
CA LEU A 33 13.19 19.85 1.16
C LEU A 33 13.52 18.69 2.09
N ASN A 34 12.87 18.68 3.25
CA ASN A 34 12.78 17.49 4.09
C ASN A 34 11.71 16.52 3.55
N GLN A 35 11.69 15.28 4.08
CA GLN A 35 10.76 14.24 3.64
C GLN A 35 9.29 14.68 3.71
N PHE A 36 8.86 15.37 4.78
CA PHE A 36 7.47 15.82 4.92
C PHE A 36 7.09 16.88 3.88
N ASN A 37 7.90 17.92 3.72
CA ASN A 37 7.61 19.00 2.77
C ASN A 37 7.57 18.49 1.34
N PHE A 38 8.49 17.58 1.00
CA PHE A 38 8.47 16.89 -0.29
C PHE A 38 7.20 16.06 -0.48
N ASN A 39 6.84 15.21 0.50
CA ASN A 39 5.60 14.43 0.47
C ASN A 39 4.37 15.33 0.28
N LYS A 40 4.29 16.42 1.04
CA LYS A 40 3.18 17.37 0.95
C LYS A 40 3.04 17.94 -0.46
N GLN A 41 4.14 18.33 -1.10
CA GLN A 41 4.10 18.84 -2.48
C GLN A 41 3.59 17.79 -3.47
N ILE A 42 4.06 16.54 -3.37
CA ILE A 42 3.56 15.44 -4.20
C ILE A 42 2.06 15.22 -3.96
N ILE A 43 1.64 15.19 -2.70
CA ILE A 43 0.24 14.97 -2.32
C ILE A 43 -0.66 16.05 -2.92
N ASP A 44 -0.31 17.32 -2.77
CA ASP A 44 -1.10 18.45 -3.27
C ASP A 44 -1.26 18.44 -4.78
N GLN A 45 -0.25 17.95 -5.49
CA GLN A 45 -0.28 17.85 -6.95
C GLN A 45 -1.09 16.65 -7.46
N THR A 46 -1.20 15.58 -6.69
CA THR A 46 -1.68 14.27 -7.18
C THR A 46 -2.94 13.74 -6.49
N ALA A 47 -3.38 14.32 -5.37
CA ALA A 47 -4.52 13.85 -4.57
C ALA A 47 -5.83 13.68 -5.37
N LYS A 48 -6.01 14.46 -6.44
CA LYS A 48 -7.20 14.35 -7.31
C LYS A 48 -7.20 13.14 -8.23
N LEU A 49 -6.09 12.41 -8.37
CA LEU A 49 -5.90 11.37 -9.38
C LEU A 49 -5.74 9.96 -8.77
N VAL A 50 -5.55 9.87 -7.46
CA VAL A 50 -5.19 8.64 -6.76
C VAL A 50 -6.36 8.04 -5.97
N CYS A 51 -6.29 6.73 -5.73
CA CYS A 51 -7.13 6.03 -4.76
C CYS A 51 -6.49 5.93 -3.38
N ALA A 52 -5.15 5.93 -3.32
CA ALA A 52 -4.42 5.75 -2.08
C ALA A 52 -3.01 6.34 -2.13
N TYR A 53 -2.45 6.62 -0.96
CA TYR A 53 -1.00 6.77 -0.78
C TYR A 53 -0.44 5.60 0.01
N LYS A 54 0.71 5.12 -0.42
CA LYS A 54 1.47 4.06 0.27
C LYS A 54 2.79 4.64 0.76
N ILE A 55 3.17 4.34 1.99
CA ILE A 55 4.45 4.75 2.55
C ILE A 55 5.24 3.51 2.96
N ASN A 56 6.40 3.27 2.36
CA ASN A 56 7.29 2.22 2.82
C ASN A 56 8.10 2.69 4.04
N SER A 57 7.88 2.03 5.18
CA SER A 57 8.41 2.49 6.48
C SER A 57 9.93 2.52 6.53
N ALA A 58 10.61 1.67 5.76
CA ALA A 58 12.06 1.57 5.75
C ALA A 58 12.76 2.90 5.38
N PHE A 59 12.17 3.69 4.47
CA PHE A 59 12.75 4.99 4.07
C PHE A 59 12.66 6.06 5.15
N TYR A 60 11.81 5.88 6.15
CA TYR A 60 11.60 6.81 7.26
C TYR A 60 12.34 6.32 8.50
N GLU A 61 12.33 5.01 8.75
CA GLU A 61 13.12 4.37 9.80
C GLU A 61 14.62 4.62 9.62
N ALA A 62 15.12 4.63 8.37
CA ALA A 62 16.52 4.90 8.04
C ALA A 62 17.02 6.29 8.51
N GLU A 63 16.12 7.25 8.66
CA GLU A 63 16.42 8.63 9.07
C GLU A 63 16.19 8.86 10.58
N GLY A 64 15.95 7.80 11.33
CA GLY A 64 15.73 7.84 12.78
C GLY A 64 14.51 8.68 13.17
N LEU A 65 14.66 9.48 14.23
CA LEU A 65 13.57 10.29 14.78
C LEU A 65 13.00 11.28 13.75
N ALA A 66 13.86 11.89 12.93
CA ALA A 66 13.44 12.88 11.94
C ALA A 66 12.52 12.24 10.87
N GLY A 67 12.87 11.04 10.39
CA GLY A 67 12.02 10.31 9.46
C GLY A 67 10.71 9.85 10.10
N TRP A 68 10.74 9.41 11.35
CA TRP A 68 9.50 9.05 12.07
C TRP A 68 8.56 10.25 12.26
N GLN A 69 9.11 11.43 12.56
CA GLN A 69 8.33 12.68 12.61
C GLN A 69 7.75 13.04 11.24
N ALA A 70 8.53 12.90 10.16
CA ALA A 70 8.04 13.16 8.81
C ALA A 70 6.91 12.20 8.41
N LEU A 71 6.98 10.93 8.82
CA LEU A 71 5.92 9.95 8.63
C LEU A 71 4.62 10.39 9.32
N GLU A 72 4.71 10.72 10.61
CA GLU A 72 3.56 11.17 11.42
C GLU A 72 2.93 12.44 10.84
N GLN A 73 3.75 13.42 10.46
CA GLN A 73 3.29 14.66 9.82
C GLN A 73 2.59 14.38 8.48
N THR A 74 3.16 13.50 7.64
CA THR A 74 2.58 13.14 6.34
C THR A 74 1.20 12.49 6.51
N ILE A 75 1.06 11.56 7.46
CA ILE A 75 -0.21 10.87 7.69
C ILE A 75 -1.23 11.78 8.34
N SER A 76 -0.83 12.60 9.30
CA SER A 76 -1.70 13.62 9.89
C SER A 76 -2.23 14.57 8.81
N TYR A 77 -1.37 15.01 7.88
CA TYR A 77 -1.73 15.88 6.78
C TYR A 77 -2.76 15.24 5.82
N LEU A 78 -2.52 13.99 5.40
CA LEU A 78 -3.45 13.23 4.55
C LEU A 78 -4.80 13.05 5.23
N ARG A 79 -4.82 12.66 6.51
CA ARG A 79 -6.06 12.43 7.26
C ARG A 79 -6.88 13.70 7.46
N GLN A 80 -6.23 14.85 7.65
CA GLN A 80 -6.91 16.13 7.86
C GLN A 80 -7.38 16.77 6.54
N THR A 81 -6.56 16.68 5.49
CA THR A 81 -6.80 17.42 4.23
C THR A 81 -7.55 16.58 3.20
N TYR A 82 -7.29 15.27 3.17
CA TYR A 82 -7.85 14.34 2.19
C TYR A 82 -8.38 13.06 2.88
N PRO A 83 -9.35 13.17 3.80
CA PRO A 83 -9.80 12.06 4.66
C PRO A 83 -10.35 10.85 3.88
N ASP A 84 -10.81 11.08 2.66
CA ASP A 84 -11.38 10.07 1.75
C ASP A 84 -10.34 9.32 0.92
N ILE A 85 -9.06 9.70 0.98
CA ILE A 85 -7.97 8.97 0.32
C ILE A 85 -7.41 7.94 1.31
N ALA A 86 -7.28 6.69 0.87
CA ALA A 86 -6.76 5.62 1.71
C ALA A 86 -5.25 5.76 1.92
N THR A 87 -4.78 5.40 3.12
CA THR A 87 -3.35 5.35 3.47
C THR A 87 -2.90 3.93 3.78
N ILE A 88 -1.79 3.51 3.19
CA ILE A 88 -1.23 2.17 3.33
C ILE A 88 0.19 2.27 3.89
N LEU A 89 0.46 1.61 5.01
CA LEU A 89 1.83 1.45 5.51
C LEU A 89 2.43 0.16 4.92
N ASP A 90 3.40 0.33 4.03
CA ASP A 90 4.17 -0.78 3.48
C ASP A 90 5.34 -1.15 4.41
N ALA A 91 5.04 -1.90 5.46
CA ALA A 91 5.97 -2.25 6.53
C ALA A 91 6.32 -3.74 6.59
N LYS A 92 5.60 -4.60 5.85
CA LYS A 92 5.82 -6.05 5.75
C LYS A 92 5.95 -6.73 7.12
N ARG A 93 5.16 -6.28 8.11
CA ARG A 93 5.27 -6.73 9.51
C ARG A 93 4.85 -8.19 9.65
N GLY A 94 5.45 -8.88 10.60
CA GLY A 94 5.11 -10.26 10.93
C GLY A 94 6.02 -10.74 12.05
N ASP A 95 5.45 -10.99 13.21
CA ASP A 95 6.12 -11.47 14.42
C ASP A 95 5.13 -12.33 15.24
N THR A 96 5.42 -12.61 16.51
CA THR A 96 4.54 -13.26 17.48
C THR A 96 3.43 -12.32 17.98
N ASP A 97 2.39 -12.87 18.60
CA ASP A 97 1.17 -12.15 19.00
C ASP A 97 1.44 -10.83 19.76
N ASN A 98 2.19 -10.85 20.87
CA ASN A 98 2.46 -9.66 21.67
C ASN A 98 3.22 -8.57 20.89
N THR A 99 4.18 -8.96 20.04
CA THR A 99 4.91 -8.01 19.20
C THR A 99 3.99 -7.41 18.13
N ASN A 100 3.12 -8.21 17.52
CA ASN A 100 2.16 -7.72 16.53
C ASN A 100 1.08 -6.81 17.15
N GLN A 101 0.72 -7.00 18.42
CA GLN A 101 -0.11 -6.04 19.15
C GLN A 101 0.59 -4.67 19.28
N ALA A 102 1.89 -4.65 19.53
CA ALA A 102 2.66 -3.39 19.53
C ALA A 102 2.72 -2.75 18.13
N TYR A 103 2.88 -3.54 17.07
CA TYR A 103 2.82 -3.03 15.70
C TYR A 103 1.45 -2.43 15.38
N THR A 104 0.37 -3.15 15.62
CA THR A 104 -0.99 -2.67 15.31
C THR A 104 -1.35 -1.40 16.09
N LYS A 105 -0.98 -1.30 17.36
CA LYS A 105 -1.12 -0.07 18.15
C LYS A 105 -0.39 1.11 17.51
N SER A 106 0.88 0.93 17.13
CA SER A 106 1.65 1.99 16.47
C SER A 106 1.02 2.42 15.14
N ILE A 107 0.60 1.46 14.33
CA ILE A 107 0.16 1.68 12.95
C ILE A 107 -1.26 2.23 12.88
N PHE A 108 -2.20 1.64 13.62
CA PHE A 108 -3.62 1.96 13.54
C PHE A 108 -4.11 2.93 14.61
N ASP A 109 -3.57 2.87 15.82
CA ASP A 109 -4.06 3.72 16.91
C ASP A 109 -3.29 5.04 16.96
N ASN A 110 -1.96 4.98 16.89
CA ASN A 110 -1.10 6.17 16.99
C ASN A 110 -1.02 6.91 15.65
N LEU A 111 -0.47 6.28 14.61
CA LEU A 111 -0.32 6.91 13.29
C LEU A 111 -1.67 7.00 12.56
N GLY A 112 -2.50 5.97 12.71
CA GLY A 112 -3.83 5.88 12.12
C GLY A 112 -3.85 5.70 10.61
N PHE A 113 -2.99 4.82 10.11
CA PHE A 113 -3.11 4.28 8.77
C PHE A 113 -4.45 3.55 8.55
N ASP A 114 -4.87 3.46 7.30
CA ASP A 114 -6.05 2.68 6.91
C ASP A 114 -5.70 1.22 6.61
N ALA A 115 -4.46 0.93 6.22
CA ALA A 115 -4.01 -0.41 5.87
C ALA A 115 -2.52 -0.63 6.13
N VAL A 116 -2.10 -1.90 6.18
CA VAL A 116 -0.70 -2.32 6.37
C VAL A 116 -0.36 -3.55 5.53
N THR A 117 0.88 -3.65 5.05
CA THR A 117 1.41 -4.90 4.47
C THR A 117 1.97 -5.83 5.55
N VAL A 118 1.61 -7.11 5.50
CA VAL A 118 2.02 -8.14 6.48
C VAL A 118 2.62 -9.37 5.82
N ASN A 119 3.60 -9.98 6.48
CA ASN A 119 4.20 -11.24 6.05
C ASN A 119 3.52 -12.41 6.78
N PRO A 120 2.89 -13.37 6.07
CA PRO A 120 2.15 -14.46 6.67
C PRO A 120 3.03 -15.63 7.16
N TYR A 121 4.36 -15.54 7.05
CA TYR A 121 5.27 -16.67 7.25
C TYR A 121 5.13 -17.36 8.63
N LEU A 122 4.81 -16.60 9.69
CA LEU A 122 4.65 -17.16 11.03
C LEU A 122 3.28 -17.83 11.27
N GLY A 123 2.43 -17.91 10.25
CA GLY A 123 1.13 -18.57 10.31
C GLY A 123 -0.01 -17.65 10.68
N GLN A 124 -1.23 -18.20 10.63
CA GLN A 124 -2.47 -17.44 10.84
C GLN A 124 -2.57 -16.84 12.25
N GLU A 125 -2.18 -17.59 13.29
CA GLU A 125 -2.23 -17.11 14.68
C GLU A 125 -1.45 -15.80 14.87
N ALA A 126 -0.28 -15.70 14.24
CA ALA A 126 0.52 -14.48 14.26
C ALA A 126 -0.22 -13.29 13.60
N LEU A 127 -1.11 -13.52 12.64
CA LEU A 127 -1.86 -12.45 11.96
C LEU A 127 -3.08 -11.97 12.74
N GLU A 128 -3.56 -12.72 13.73
CA GLU A 128 -4.78 -12.41 14.49
C GLU A 128 -4.82 -10.98 15.07
N PRO A 129 -3.72 -10.40 15.62
CA PRO A 129 -3.70 -9.01 16.05
C PRO A 129 -4.08 -8.01 14.96
N PHE A 130 -3.65 -8.26 13.72
CA PHE A 130 -4.00 -7.42 12.57
C PHE A 130 -5.46 -7.64 12.15
N LEU A 131 -5.91 -8.90 12.10
CA LEU A 131 -7.25 -9.28 11.63
C LEU A 131 -8.38 -8.80 12.56
N LYS A 132 -8.08 -8.50 13.83
CA LYS A 132 -9.03 -7.87 14.77
C LYS A 132 -9.50 -6.48 14.32
N TYR A 133 -8.74 -5.78 13.48
CA TYR A 133 -9.09 -4.46 12.96
C TYR A 133 -9.96 -4.55 11.69
N GLN A 134 -11.26 -4.79 11.87
CA GLN A 134 -12.21 -5.06 10.79
C GLN A 134 -12.42 -3.88 9.81
N ASP A 135 -12.13 -2.65 10.23
CA ASP A 135 -12.24 -1.45 9.40
C ASP A 135 -10.94 -1.15 8.60
N LYS A 136 -9.87 -1.90 8.85
CA LYS A 136 -8.54 -1.71 8.25
C LYS A 136 -8.25 -2.70 7.13
N GLY A 137 -7.32 -2.34 6.26
CA GLY A 137 -6.81 -3.22 5.21
C GLY A 137 -5.59 -4.02 5.65
N ILE A 138 -5.65 -5.35 5.61
CA ILE A 138 -4.51 -6.23 5.87
C ILE A 138 -4.04 -6.82 4.54
N ILE A 139 -2.93 -6.30 4.00
CA ILE A 139 -2.41 -6.69 2.70
C ILE A 139 -1.33 -7.75 2.89
N ILE A 140 -1.70 -9.00 2.66
CA ILE A 140 -0.82 -10.15 2.86
C ILE A 140 0.15 -10.30 1.69
N LEU A 141 1.43 -10.48 1.98
CA LEU A 141 2.44 -10.79 0.96
C LEU A 141 2.21 -12.19 0.39
N VAL A 142 2.07 -12.26 -0.93
CA VAL A 142 1.84 -13.50 -1.67
C VAL A 142 2.97 -13.74 -2.66
N LYS A 143 3.10 -12.86 -3.66
CA LYS A 143 4.15 -12.89 -4.66
C LYS A 143 4.79 -11.51 -4.75
N THR A 144 6.12 -11.46 -4.65
CA THR A 144 6.88 -10.20 -4.71
C THR A 144 7.63 -10.08 -6.05
N SER A 145 8.04 -8.86 -6.40
CA SER A 145 8.62 -8.54 -7.71
C SER A 145 10.15 -8.61 -7.77
N ASN A 146 10.82 -8.93 -6.67
CA ASN A 146 12.28 -9.02 -6.64
C ASN A 146 12.79 -10.27 -7.39
N PRO A 147 13.99 -10.24 -7.99
CA PRO A 147 14.53 -11.38 -8.76
C PRO A 147 14.55 -12.71 -7.98
N GLY A 148 14.89 -12.67 -6.69
CA GLY A 148 14.91 -13.84 -5.81
C GLY A 148 13.55 -14.30 -5.28
N ALA A 149 12.44 -13.69 -5.70
CA ALA A 149 11.10 -14.06 -5.21
C ALA A 149 10.81 -15.56 -5.38
N GLY A 150 11.31 -16.18 -6.45
CA GLY A 150 11.09 -17.60 -6.75
C GLY A 150 11.83 -18.58 -5.83
N GLU A 151 12.84 -18.16 -5.08
CA GLU A 151 13.64 -19.04 -4.21
C GLU A 151 12.77 -19.76 -3.17
N PHE A 152 11.76 -19.06 -2.64
CA PHE A 152 10.80 -19.62 -1.70
C PHE A 152 9.38 -19.66 -2.27
N GLN A 153 8.95 -18.60 -2.96
CA GLN A 153 7.54 -18.44 -3.31
C GLN A 153 7.10 -19.40 -4.41
N ASP A 154 8.03 -19.88 -5.25
CA ASP A 154 7.75 -20.83 -6.32
C ASP A 154 8.04 -22.28 -5.94
N LEU A 155 8.45 -22.54 -4.68
CA LEU A 155 8.63 -23.91 -4.20
C LEU A 155 7.33 -24.70 -4.32
N GLU A 156 7.43 -25.89 -4.89
CA GLU A 156 6.27 -26.75 -5.09
C GLU A 156 5.91 -27.48 -3.80
N VAL A 157 4.67 -27.32 -3.36
CA VAL A 157 4.09 -28.01 -2.21
C VAL A 157 2.76 -28.58 -2.67
N ASN A 158 2.62 -29.91 -2.61
CA ASN A 158 1.40 -30.62 -3.06
C ASN A 158 0.98 -30.26 -4.51
N GLY A 159 1.93 -30.16 -5.44
CA GLY A 159 1.63 -29.89 -6.85
C GLY A 159 1.30 -28.43 -7.18
N LYS A 160 1.50 -27.50 -6.24
CA LYS A 160 1.25 -26.05 -6.42
C LYS A 160 2.42 -25.23 -5.89
N PRO A 161 2.77 -24.09 -6.53
CA PRO A 161 3.75 -23.18 -5.97
C PRO A 161 3.25 -22.59 -4.65
N LEU A 162 4.17 -22.38 -3.70
CA LEU A 162 3.87 -21.92 -2.34
C LEU A 162 3.03 -20.64 -2.31
N TYR A 163 3.30 -19.66 -3.19
CA TYR A 163 2.51 -18.43 -3.23
C TYR A 163 1.02 -18.70 -3.50
N GLN A 164 0.68 -19.77 -4.22
CA GLN A 164 -0.71 -20.15 -4.46
C GLN A 164 -1.39 -20.70 -3.22
N ILE A 165 -0.64 -21.43 -2.41
CA ILE A 165 -1.11 -21.99 -1.14
C ILE A 165 -1.35 -20.88 -0.13
N VAL A 166 -0.51 -19.85 -0.11
CA VAL A 166 -0.69 -18.66 0.75
C VAL A 166 -2.01 -17.94 0.44
N VAL A 167 -2.44 -17.88 -0.83
CA VAL A 167 -3.77 -17.36 -1.18
C VAL A 167 -4.88 -18.28 -0.67
N GLY A 168 -4.74 -19.59 -0.90
CA GLY A 168 -5.71 -20.61 -0.49
C GLY A 168 -5.90 -20.73 1.02
N SER A 169 -4.85 -20.54 1.82
CA SER A 169 -4.90 -20.61 3.28
C SER A 169 -5.67 -19.47 3.92
N GLN A 170 -5.93 -18.39 3.17
CA GLN A 170 -6.77 -17.26 3.57
C GLN A 170 -8.18 -17.36 2.97
N ASN A 171 -8.61 -18.57 2.57
CA ASN A 171 -9.84 -18.82 1.82
C ASN A 171 -9.93 -18.07 0.47
N GLY A 172 -8.80 -17.59 -0.05
CA GLY A 172 -8.71 -16.94 -1.34
C GLY A 172 -8.58 -17.95 -2.48
N ASP A 173 -9.22 -17.66 -3.61
CA ASP A 173 -9.05 -18.43 -4.84
C ASP A 173 -8.06 -17.69 -5.74
N LEU A 174 -6.84 -18.22 -5.89
CA LEU A 174 -5.80 -17.57 -6.67
C LEU A 174 -6.19 -17.37 -8.15
N LEU A 175 -6.80 -18.36 -8.78
CA LEU A 175 -7.21 -18.25 -10.18
C LEU A 175 -8.24 -17.13 -10.32
N LYS A 176 -9.18 -17.01 -9.37
CA LYS A 176 -10.09 -15.86 -9.33
C LYS A 176 -9.40 -14.55 -8.99
N THR A 177 -8.40 -14.51 -8.12
CA THR A 177 -7.66 -13.28 -7.80
C THR A 177 -6.85 -12.77 -9.00
N LEU A 178 -6.25 -13.69 -9.78
CA LEU A 178 -5.46 -13.35 -10.96
C LEU A 178 -6.33 -13.00 -12.18
N ILE A 179 -7.44 -13.72 -12.40
CA ILE A 179 -8.36 -13.50 -13.54
C ILE A 179 -9.36 -12.38 -13.25
N ASN A 180 -9.89 -12.30 -12.01
CA ASN A 180 -10.90 -11.35 -11.57
C ASN A 180 -10.33 -10.35 -10.57
N GLY A 181 -9.06 -9.96 -10.70
CA GLY A 181 -8.53 -8.86 -9.90
C GLY A 181 -9.40 -7.59 -9.98
N LEU A 182 -10.21 -7.51 -11.04
CA LEU A 182 -11.37 -6.66 -11.19
C LEU A 182 -12.68 -7.46 -10.97
N ASP A 183 -13.57 -6.97 -10.13
CA ASP A 183 -14.94 -7.46 -9.97
C ASP A 183 -15.85 -7.04 -11.15
N SER A 184 -17.13 -7.41 -11.12
CA SER A 184 -18.10 -7.05 -12.18
C SER A 184 -18.31 -5.55 -12.36
N ASN A 185 -17.86 -4.73 -11.41
CA ASN A 185 -17.90 -3.27 -11.47
C ASN A 185 -16.53 -2.68 -11.88
N LYS A 186 -15.59 -3.52 -12.32
CA LYS A 186 -14.20 -3.16 -12.63
C LYS A 186 -13.44 -2.60 -11.42
N GLN A 187 -13.68 -3.12 -10.22
CA GLN A 187 -13.05 -2.70 -8.96
C GLN A 187 -12.21 -3.83 -8.34
N GLY A 188 -11.28 -3.51 -7.43
CA GLY A 188 -10.50 -4.52 -6.71
C GLY A 188 -8.99 -4.46 -6.92
N LEU A 189 -8.52 -3.63 -7.86
CA LEU A 189 -7.10 -3.41 -8.09
C LEU A 189 -6.60 -2.08 -7.51
N ILE A 190 -5.40 -2.14 -6.92
CA ILE A 190 -4.59 -0.98 -6.56
C ILE A 190 -3.32 -1.03 -7.40
N ILE A 191 -3.11 -0.03 -8.26
CA ILE A 191 -1.93 0.03 -9.13
C ILE A 191 -0.90 0.96 -8.49
N SER A 192 0.10 0.38 -7.85
CA SER A 192 1.11 1.16 -7.13
C SER A 192 2.25 1.62 -8.03
N SER A 193 2.60 2.91 -7.96
CA SER A 193 3.79 3.50 -8.58
C SER A 193 4.44 4.48 -7.62
N SER A 194 5.77 4.55 -7.62
CA SER A 194 6.55 5.32 -6.64
C SER A 194 7.52 6.25 -7.38
N ARG A 195 8.81 5.87 -7.47
CA ARG A 195 9.90 6.63 -8.11
C ARG A 195 9.56 7.25 -9.46
N ALA A 196 8.78 6.56 -10.31
CA ALA A 196 8.39 7.05 -11.63
C ALA A 196 7.48 8.29 -11.58
N ILE A 197 6.80 8.53 -10.45
CA ILE A 197 5.95 9.69 -10.22
C ILE A 197 6.67 10.69 -9.32
N ILE A 198 7.16 10.26 -8.14
CA ILE A 198 7.66 11.21 -7.13
C ILE A 198 8.95 11.92 -7.57
N PHE A 199 9.75 11.32 -8.44
CA PHE A 199 10.98 11.93 -8.97
C PHE A 199 10.83 12.35 -10.45
N ALA A 200 9.61 12.40 -10.98
CA ALA A 200 9.37 12.94 -12.31
C ALA A 200 9.60 14.46 -12.32
N GLN A 201 9.94 15.01 -13.50
CA GLN A 201 10.02 16.47 -13.69
C GLN A 201 8.67 17.15 -13.40
N ASP A 202 7.58 16.48 -13.77
CA ASP A 202 6.21 16.87 -13.43
C ASP A 202 5.47 15.65 -12.83
N PRO A 203 5.42 15.55 -11.49
CA PRO A 203 4.74 14.46 -10.81
C PRO A 203 3.24 14.37 -11.12
N ARG A 204 2.59 15.51 -11.37
CA ARG A 204 1.18 15.54 -11.74
C ARG A 204 0.98 14.93 -13.12
N GLN A 205 1.74 15.37 -14.12
CA GLN A 205 1.64 14.82 -15.48
C GLN A 205 1.97 13.32 -15.49
N ALA A 206 3.01 12.88 -14.78
CA ALA A 206 3.35 11.46 -14.68
C ALA A 206 2.21 10.63 -14.06
N CYS A 207 1.48 11.19 -13.09
CA CYS A 207 0.31 10.56 -12.51
C CYS A 207 -0.90 10.56 -13.47
N GLU A 208 -1.12 11.65 -14.21
CA GLU A 208 -2.18 11.76 -15.23
C GLU A 208 -1.96 10.74 -16.36
N ASP A 209 -0.72 10.57 -16.82
CA ASP A 209 -0.36 9.59 -17.85
C ASP A 209 -0.64 8.16 -17.41
N LEU A 210 -0.24 7.79 -16.19
CA LEU A 210 -0.53 6.47 -15.63
C LEU A 210 -2.04 6.25 -15.47
N HIS A 211 -2.77 7.27 -15.00
CA HIS A 211 -4.22 7.21 -14.88
C HIS A 211 -4.88 6.96 -16.24
N LEU A 212 -4.48 7.70 -17.29
CA LEU A 212 -5.01 7.52 -18.65
C LEU A 212 -4.67 6.15 -19.23
N GLN A 213 -3.47 5.62 -18.97
CA GLN A 213 -3.10 4.26 -19.38
C GLN A 213 -4.00 3.20 -18.73
N ILE A 214 -4.24 3.31 -17.42
CA ILE A 214 -5.14 2.39 -16.72
C ILE A 214 -6.55 2.48 -17.29
N GLN A 215 -7.07 3.69 -17.52
CA GLN A 215 -8.40 3.89 -18.10
C GLN A 215 -8.54 3.26 -19.49
N LYS A 216 -7.53 3.39 -20.35
CA LYS A 216 -7.50 2.73 -21.66
C LYS A 216 -7.51 1.20 -21.53
N VAL A 217 -6.76 0.63 -20.59
CA VAL A 217 -6.79 -0.82 -20.35
C VAL A 217 -8.18 -1.25 -19.90
N LEU A 218 -8.77 -0.57 -18.91
CA LEU A 218 -10.10 -0.88 -18.36
C LEU A 218 -11.24 -0.75 -19.37
N GLN A 219 -11.09 0.02 -20.45
CA GLN A 219 -12.07 0.07 -21.54
C GLN A 219 -12.08 -1.20 -22.40
N ASN A 220 -10.98 -1.96 -22.40
CA ASN A 220 -10.78 -3.14 -23.24
C ASN A 220 -11.01 -4.47 -22.49
N VAL A 221 -11.35 -4.42 -21.20
CA VAL A 221 -11.70 -5.56 -20.35
C VAL A 221 -13.15 -5.43 -19.90
#